data_AF-A0A1G6GZW4-F1
#
_entry.id   AF-A0A1G6GZW4-F1
#
_cell.length_a   1.000
_cell.length_b   1.000
_cell.length_c   1.000
_cell.angle_alpha   90.00
_cell.angle_beta   90.00
_cell.angle_gamma   90.00
#
_symmetry.space_group_name_H-M   'P 1'
#
loop_
_entity.id
_entity.type
_entity.pdbx_description
1 polymer ?
#
loop_
_entity_poly.entity_id
_entity_poly.type
_entity_poly.pdbx_seq_one_letter_code
_entity_poly.pdbx_strand_id
1 'polypeptide(L)'
;MDAKKRIALVAHDKRKKDLIEWVEWNSTELLRHDIICTGTTGRLIEEAIHFKEGHASKGLKITRLKSGPLGGDQQLGAMIAEGKVDMLIFFWDPMEQQPHDVDVKALLRIAVLYNIPTASNRSTADFIISSPLLTEPYQPKVKNYSDYLNRIVEM
;
A
#
# COMPACT_ATOMS: atom_id res chain seq x y z
N MET A 1 7.75 -5.08 -11.85
CA MET A 1 6.87 -3.93 -11.60
C MET A 1 7.06 -2.95 -12.73
N ASP A 2 5.99 -2.48 -13.36
CA ASP A 2 6.07 -1.52 -14.47
C ASP A 2 6.36 -0.10 -13.96
N ALA A 3 6.63 0.85 -14.87
CA ALA A 3 6.81 2.26 -14.54
C ALA A 3 5.61 2.83 -13.76
N LYS A 4 4.39 2.51 -14.20
CA LYS A 4 3.16 2.85 -13.48
C LYS A 4 2.89 1.83 -12.36
N LYS A 5 3.09 2.23 -11.11
CA LYS A 5 2.89 1.40 -9.92
C LYS A 5 1.41 1.32 -9.49
N ARG A 6 1.05 0.22 -8.83
CA ARG A 6 -0.19 0.06 -8.05
C ARG A 6 0.15 0.20 -6.58
N ILE A 7 -0.17 1.36 -6.01
CA ILE A 7 0.26 1.78 -4.67
C ILE A 7 -0.89 1.59 -3.69
N ALA A 8 -0.66 0.75 -2.69
CA ALA A 8 -1.59 0.55 -1.59
C ALA A 8 -1.38 1.62 -0.50
N LEU A 9 -2.43 2.37 -0.17
CA LEU A 9 -2.44 3.40 0.86
C LEU A 9 -3.38 3.00 2.00
N VAL A 10 -2.82 2.77 3.20
CA VAL A 10 -3.55 2.31 4.40
C VAL A 10 -3.11 3.14 5.61
N ALA A 11 -4.06 3.45 6.50
CA ALA A 11 -3.74 4.09 7.77
C ALA A 11 -4.73 3.69 8.88
N HIS A 12 -4.20 3.50 10.09
CA HIS A 12 -5.01 3.46 11.31
C HIS A 12 -5.71 4.81 11.51
N ASP A 13 -6.83 4.83 12.23
CA ASP A 13 -7.66 6.03 12.39
C ASP A 13 -6.87 7.25 12.87
N LYS A 14 -6.01 7.08 13.89
CA LYS A 14 -5.14 8.15 14.41
C LYS A 14 -4.04 8.63 13.47
N ARG A 15 -3.81 7.90 12.38
CA ARG A 15 -2.79 8.22 11.37
C ARG A 15 -3.39 8.64 10.03
N LYS A 16 -4.72 8.62 9.89
CA LYS A 16 -5.39 9.02 8.64
C LYS A 16 -5.05 10.46 8.27
N LYS A 17 -5.06 11.39 9.22
CA LYS A 17 -4.69 12.79 8.96
C LYS A 17 -3.28 12.90 8.37
N ASP A 18 -2.30 12.22 8.97
CA ASP A 18 -0.92 12.21 8.47
C ASP A 18 -0.82 11.65 7.05
N LEU A 19 -1.58 10.58 6.75
CA LEU A 19 -1.61 9.99 5.41
C LEU A 19 -2.23 10.96 4.40
N ILE A 20 -3.33 11.62 4.75
CA ILE A 20 -4.00 12.56 3.86
C ILE A 20 -3.13 13.77 3.58
N GLU A 21 -2.51 14.38 4.59
CA GLU A 21 -1.54 15.47 4.38
C GLU A 21 -0.38 15.03 3.48
N TRP A 22 0.11 13.79 3.64
CA TRP A 22 1.17 13.25 2.79
C TRP A 22 0.68 13.03 1.34
N VAL A 23 -0.54 12.56 1.16
CA VAL A 23 -1.16 12.40 -0.16
C VAL A 23 -1.37 13.74 -0.86
N GLU A 24 -1.84 14.77 -0.15
CA GLU A 24 -1.99 16.13 -0.69
C GLU A 24 -0.65 16.75 -1.08
N TRP A 25 0.40 16.50 -0.29
CA TRP A 25 1.74 17.01 -0.61
C TRP A 25 2.32 16.37 -1.88
N ASN A 26 2.01 15.09 -2.09
CA ASN A 26 2.57 14.26 -3.15
C ASN A 26 1.59 13.98 -4.30
N SER A 27 0.47 14.69 -4.36
CA SER A 27 -0.66 14.40 -5.25
C SER A 27 -0.26 14.32 -6.72
N THR A 28 0.61 15.23 -7.17
CA THR A 28 1.08 15.30 -8.55
C THR A 28 1.78 14.00 -8.98
N GLU A 29 2.62 13.41 -8.11
CA GLU A 29 3.31 12.15 -8.41
C GLU A 29 2.35 10.96 -8.26
N LEU A 30 1.50 10.95 -7.22
CA LEU A 30 0.52 9.90 -7.00
C LEU A 30 -0.49 9.76 -8.15
N LEU A 31 -0.82 10.85 -8.85
CA LEU A 31 -1.71 10.84 -10.02
C LEU A 31 -1.18 9.99 -11.19
N ARG A 32 0.13 9.72 -11.23
CA ARG A 32 0.77 8.91 -12.28
C ARG A 32 0.59 7.42 -12.03
N HIS A 33 0.08 7.04 -10.87
CA HIS A 33 -0.03 5.67 -10.38
C HIS A 33 -1.48 5.25 -10.13
N ASP A 34 -1.71 3.94 -10.03
CA ASP A 34 -3.00 3.41 -9.61
C ASP A 34 -3.02 3.29 -8.09
N ILE A 35 -4.06 3.80 -7.44
CA ILE A 35 -4.18 3.78 -5.97
C ILE A 35 -5.12 2.66 -5.53
N ILE A 36 -4.71 1.93 -4.50
CA ILE A 36 -5.52 0.91 -3.82
C ILE A 36 -5.61 1.31 -2.35
N CYS A 37 -6.78 1.24 -1.73
CA CYS A 37 -6.95 1.70 -0.35
C CYS A 37 -8.11 0.97 0.34
N THR A 38 -8.12 0.98 1.67
CA THR A 38 -9.20 0.40 2.47
C THR A 38 -10.32 1.42 2.76
N GLY A 39 -11.55 0.92 2.85
CA GLY A 39 -12.76 1.59 3.33
C GLY A 39 -12.81 3.13 3.26
N THR A 40 -12.72 3.77 4.43
CA THR A 40 -12.86 5.22 4.64
C THR A 40 -11.67 6.02 4.14
N THR A 41 -10.46 5.45 4.21
CA THR A 41 -9.22 6.07 3.72
C THR A 41 -9.33 6.46 2.25
N GLY A 42 -9.95 5.62 1.43
CA GLY A 42 -10.11 5.89 -0.01
C GLY A 42 -10.93 7.13 -0.35
N ARG A 43 -12.00 7.40 0.41
CA ARG A 43 -12.82 8.61 0.21
C ARG A 43 -11.99 9.86 0.51
N LEU A 44 -11.27 9.85 1.62
CA LEU A 44 -10.44 10.98 2.04
C LEU A 44 -9.29 11.26 1.06
N ILE A 45 -8.68 10.21 0.50
CA ILE A 45 -7.64 10.34 -0.53
C ILE A 45 -8.20 11.00 -1.79
N GLU A 46 -9.37 10.53 -2.25
CA GLU A 46 -10.02 11.06 -3.43
C GLU A 46 -10.35 12.55 -3.25
N GLU A 47 -10.96 12.92 -2.12
CA GLU A 47 -11.25 14.32 -1.76
C GLU A 47 -9.98 15.19 -1.71
N ALA A 48 -8.92 14.71 -1.06
CA ALA A 48 -7.64 15.41 -0.97
C ALA A 48 -6.97 15.67 -2.33
N ILE A 49 -6.92 14.65 -3.20
CA ILE A 49 -6.33 14.79 -4.54
C ILE A 49 -7.19 15.71 -5.40
N HIS A 50 -8.52 15.60 -5.34
CA HIS A 50 -9.41 16.50 -6.07
C HIS A 50 -9.27 17.96 -5.62
N PHE A 51 -9.17 18.19 -4.32
CA PHE A 51 -8.96 19.52 -3.76
C PHE A 51 -7.65 20.14 -4.23
N LYS A 52 -6.57 19.35 -4.27
CA LYS A 52 -5.23 19.83 -4.61
C LYS A 52 -4.98 20.00 -6.11
N GLU A 53 -5.45 19.05 -6.93
CA GLU A 53 -5.10 18.94 -8.35
C GLU A 53 -6.24 19.37 -9.30
N GLY A 54 -7.45 19.59 -8.77
CA GLY A 54 -8.60 20.07 -9.54
C GLY A 54 -8.89 19.21 -10.77
N HIS A 55 -8.90 19.81 -11.96
CA HIS A 55 -9.16 19.05 -13.20
C HIS A 55 -8.06 18.04 -13.57
N ALA A 56 -6.83 18.21 -13.09
CA ALA A 56 -5.73 17.28 -13.40
C ALA A 56 -5.97 15.87 -12.81
N SER A 57 -6.84 15.76 -11.79
CA SER A 57 -7.24 14.46 -11.24
C SER A 57 -8.27 13.70 -12.09
N LYS A 58 -8.69 14.24 -13.25
CA LYS A 58 -9.67 13.62 -14.17
C LYS A 58 -9.03 12.42 -14.88
N GLY A 59 -8.88 11.32 -14.15
CA GLY A 59 -8.13 10.13 -14.57
C GLY A 59 -7.53 9.35 -13.40
N LEU A 60 -7.61 9.89 -12.18
CA LEU A 60 -7.24 9.20 -10.95
C LEU A 60 -8.01 7.88 -10.85
N LYS A 61 -7.28 6.78 -10.73
CA LYS A 61 -7.85 5.44 -10.58
C LYS A 61 -7.63 4.97 -9.15
N ILE A 62 -8.72 4.96 -8.37
CA ILE A 62 -8.73 4.45 -7.00
C ILE A 62 -9.55 3.16 -6.94
N THR A 63 -8.95 2.10 -6.43
CA THR A 63 -9.66 0.87 -6.03
C THR A 63 -9.88 0.89 -4.52
N ARG A 64 -11.15 0.83 -4.11
CA ARG A 64 -11.54 0.82 -2.69
C ARG A 64 -11.90 -0.59 -2.26
N LEU A 65 -11.17 -1.09 -1.26
CA LEU A 65 -11.41 -2.36 -0.59
C LEU A 65 -12.34 -2.17 0.61
N LYS A 66 -12.69 -3.27 1.30
CA LYS A 66 -13.38 -3.19 2.59
C LYS A 66 -12.52 -2.43 3.61
N SER A 67 -13.12 -1.99 4.71
CA SER A 67 -12.31 -1.50 5.84
C SER A 67 -11.41 -2.62 6.36
N GLY A 68 -10.22 -2.27 6.87
CA GLY A 68 -9.24 -3.23 7.41
C GLY A 68 -9.87 -4.25 8.36
N PRO A 69 -10.54 -3.80 9.46
CA PRO A 69 -11.20 -4.69 10.42
C PRO A 69 -12.31 -5.59 9.85
N LEU A 70 -12.84 -5.28 8.66
CA LEU A 70 -13.92 -6.05 8.02
C LEU A 70 -13.41 -6.88 6.84
N GLY A 71 -12.11 -7.17 6.77
CA GLY A 71 -11.51 -8.03 5.75
C GLY A 71 -10.64 -7.31 4.72
N GLY A 72 -10.53 -5.97 4.80
CA GLY A 72 -9.79 -5.17 3.82
C GLY A 72 -8.30 -5.47 3.78
N ASP A 73 -7.70 -5.78 4.94
CA ASP A 73 -6.28 -6.08 5.06
C ASP A 73 -5.95 -7.44 4.42
N GLN A 74 -6.84 -8.43 4.53
CA GLN A 74 -6.70 -9.72 3.84
C GLN A 74 -6.91 -9.58 2.34
N GLN A 75 -7.87 -8.76 1.89
CA GLN A 75 -8.02 -8.46 0.46
C GLN A 75 -6.72 -7.88 -0.10
N LEU A 76 -6.11 -6.95 0.64
CA LEU A 76 -4.85 -6.34 0.23
C LEU A 76 -3.69 -7.34 0.26
N GLY A 77 -3.60 -8.17 1.28
CA GLY A 77 -2.61 -9.24 1.37
C GLY A 77 -2.71 -10.25 0.22
N ALA A 78 -3.93 -10.62 -0.18
CA ALA A 78 -4.17 -11.46 -1.36
C ALA A 78 -3.71 -10.76 -2.64
N MET A 79 -4.02 -9.47 -2.82
CA MET A 79 -3.55 -8.70 -3.97
C MET A 79 -2.01 -8.59 -4.01
N ILE A 80 -1.33 -8.45 -2.88
CA ILE A 80 0.14 -8.49 -2.82
C ILE A 80 0.65 -9.85 -3.31
N ALA A 81 0.07 -10.95 -2.82
CA ALA A 81 0.47 -12.30 -3.20
C ALA A 81 0.23 -12.61 -4.69
N GLU A 82 -0.81 -12.03 -5.28
CA GLU A 82 -1.14 -12.14 -6.70
C GLU A 82 -0.33 -11.19 -7.59
N GLY A 83 0.61 -10.42 -7.02
CA GLY A 83 1.36 -9.41 -7.78
C GLY A 83 0.46 -8.31 -8.33
N LYS A 84 -0.62 -7.96 -7.61
CA LYS A 84 -1.59 -6.90 -7.91
C LYS A 84 -1.35 -5.59 -7.15
N VAL A 85 -0.36 -5.58 -6.26
CA VAL A 85 0.13 -4.40 -5.52
C VAL A 85 1.64 -4.36 -5.68
N ASP A 86 2.17 -3.21 -6.09
CA ASP A 86 3.60 -3.01 -6.30
C ASP A 86 4.28 -2.33 -5.10
N MET A 87 3.51 -1.62 -4.26
CA MET A 87 4.04 -0.83 -3.15
C MET A 87 3.00 -0.70 -2.04
N LEU A 88 3.45 -0.70 -0.79
CA LEU A 88 2.59 -0.52 0.39
C LEU A 88 3.04 0.69 1.21
N ILE A 89 2.16 1.67 1.38
CA ILE A 89 2.31 2.75 2.36
C ILE A 89 1.26 2.51 3.46
N PHE A 90 1.73 2.06 4.63
CA PHE A 90 0.87 1.77 5.76
C PHE A 90 1.27 2.58 6.99
N PHE A 91 0.56 3.67 7.25
CA PHE A 91 0.74 4.45 8.48
C PHE A 91 -0.10 3.83 9.61
N TRP A 92 0.52 2.91 10.34
CA TRP A 92 -0.07 2.31 11.53
C TRP A 92 0.27 3.12 12.79
N ASP A 93 -0.57 3.00 13.81
CA ASP A 93 -0.40 3.59 15.13
C ASP A 93 0.44 2.64 16.01
N PRO A 94 1.63 3.06 16.49
CA PRO A 94 2.47 2.20 17.31
C PRO A 94 2.12 2.19 18.79
N MET A 95 1.22 3.06 19.26
CA MET A 95 0.90 3.23 20.68
C MET A 95 -0.44 2.57 21.07
N GLU A 96 -1.36 2.43 20.13
CA GLU A 96 -2.68 1.83 20.39
C GLU A 96 -2.84 0.46 19.77
N GLN A 97 -3.20 -0.52 20.61
CA GLN A 97 -3.61 -1.84 20.15
C GLN A 97 -4.87 -1.74 19.29
N GLN A 98 -4.79 -2.24 18.06
CA GLN A 98 -5.96 -2.34 17.21
C GLN A 98 -6.63 -3.70 17.38
N PRO A 99 -7.98 -3.78 17.29
CA PRO A 99 -8.69 -5.06 17.27
C PRO A 99 -8.23 -6.02 16.16
N HIS A 100 -7.59 -5.47 15.12
CA HIS A 100 -7.08 -6.17 13.94
C HIS A 100 -5.53 -6.18 13.89
N ASP A 101 -4.82 -6.04 15.01
CA ASP A 101 -3.34 -6.04 15.06
C ASP A 101 -2.71 -7.31 14.44
N VAL A 102 -3.39 -8.45 14.53
CA VAL A 102 -2.97 -9.70 13.88
C VAL A 102 -2.91 -9.54 12.36
N ASP A 103 -3.86 -8.79 11.80
CA ASP A 103 -3.99 -8.55 10.37
C ASP A 103 -2.91 -7.59 9.88
N VAL A 104 -2.58 -6.56 10.68
CA VAL A 104 -1.45 -5.65 10.41
C VAL A 104 -0.14 -6.43 10.26
N LYS A 105 0.14 -7.33 11.22
CA LYS A 105 1.34 -8.17 11.18
C LYS A 105 1.33 -9.13 10.00
N ALA A 106 0.18 -9.73 9.70
CA ALA A 106 0.03 -10.63 8.55
C ALA A 106 0.29 -9.89 7.22
N LEU A 107 -0.22 -8.67 7.08
CA LEU A 107 -0.01 -7.82 5.91
C LEU A 107 1.46 -7.40 5.76
N LEU A 108 2.11 -6.92 6.82
CA LEU A 108 3.53 -6.56 6.75
C LEU A 108 4.41 -7.79 6.42
N ARG A 109 4.07 -8.96 6.99
CA ARG A 109 4.76 -10.22 6.67
C ARG A 109 4.60 -10.61 5.20
N ILE A 110 3.42 -10.42 4.60
CA ILE A 110 3.20 -10.72 3.18
C ILE A 110 4.00 -9.77 2.28
N ALA A 111 4.09 -8.48 2.64
CA ALA A 111 4.87 -7.51 1.89
C ALA A 111 6.36 -7.86 1.88
N VAL A 112 6.89 -8.33 3.02
CA VAL A 112 8.27 -8.86 3.12
C VAL A 112 8.44 -10.12 2.27
N LEU A 113 7.50 -11.07 2.32
CA LEU A 113 7.58 -12.32 1.56
C LEU A 113 7.72 -12.08 0.05
N TYR A 114 6.92 -11.16 -0.49
CA TYR A 114 6.91 -10.82 -1.92
C TYR A 114 7.88 -9.69 -2.27
N ASN A 115 8.65 -9.19 -1.29
CA ASN A 115 9.67 -8.15 -1.44
C ASN A 115 9.16 -6.90 -2.18
N ILE A 116 8.01 -6.37 -1.77
CA ILE A 116 7.50 -5.09 -2.29
C ILE A 116 8.01 -3.92 -1.43
N PRO A 117 8.37 -2.77 -2.02
CA PRO A 117 8.66 -1.56 -1.27
C PRO A 117 7.54 -1.24 -0.27
N THR A 118 7.91 -1.06 0.99
CA THR A 118 6.97 -0.86 2.09
C THR A 118 7.40 0.30 2.98
N ALA A 119 6.50 1.27 3.19
CA ALA A 119 6.66 2.32 4.18
C ALA A 119 5.70 2.09 5.34
N SER A 120 6.25 2.07 6.56
CA SER A 120 5.47 2.00 7.81
C SER A 120 5.30 3.35 8.50
N ASN A 121 5.88 4.41 7.94
CA ASN A 121 5.85 5.77 8.47
C ASN A 121 6.11 6.78 7.35
N ARG A 122 5.91 8.07 7.66
CA ARG A 122 6.03 9.16 6.69
C ARG A 122 7.44 9.31 6.12
N SER A 123 8.47 9.25 6.95
CA SER A 123 9.85 9.38 6.49
C SER A 123 10.22 8.31 5.46
N THR A 124 9.85 7.05 5.69
CA THR A 124 10.09 5.98 4.70
C THR A 124 9.29 6.22 3.42
N ALA A 125 8.06 6.72 3.52
CA ALA A 125 7.24 7.05 2.36
C ALA A 125 7.86 8.18 1.52
N ASP A 126 8.44 9.20 2.16
CA ASP A 126 9.13 10.32 1.50
C ASP A 126 10.37 9.84 0.72
N PHE A 127 11.15 8.92 1.30
CA PHE A 127 12.30 8.30 0.60
C PHE A 127 11.86 7.41 -0.56
N ILE A 128 10.77 6.65 -0.39
CA ILE A 128 10.26 5.78 -1.44
C ILE A 128 9.71 6.59 -2.61
N ILE A 129 8.93 7.65 -2.34
CA ILE A 129 8.30 8.44 -3.41
C ILE A 129 9.29 9.33 -4.16
N SER A 130 10.40 9.72 -3.52
CA SER A 130 11.47 10.48 -4.16
C SER A 130 12.46 9.60 -4.96
N SER A 131 12.35 8.28 -4.86
CA SER A 131 13.24 7.36 -5.57
C SER A 131 13.02 7.40 -7.08
N PRO A 132 14.07 7.44 -7.91
CA PRO A 132 13.92 7.35 -9.37
C PRO A 132 13.22 6.04 -9.80
N LEU A 133 13.39 4.97 -9.01
CA LEU A 133 12.76 3.66 -9.25
C LEU A 133 11.22 3.68 -9.17
N LEU A 134 10.63 4.74 -8.60
CA LEU A 134 9.17 4.90 -8.58
C LEU A 134 8.61 5.01 -9.99
N THR A 135 9.30 5.70 -10.89
CA THR A 135 8.80 6.00 -12.25
C THR A 135 9.42 5.12 -13.33
N GLU A 136 10.33 4.23 -12.95
CA GLU A 136 11.00 3.28 -13.85
C GLU A 136 10.50 1.84 -13.62
N PRO A 137 10.61 0.94 -14.60
CA PRO A 137 10.43 -0.49 -14.36
C PRO A 137 11.43 -0.99 -13.32
N TYR A 138 10.95 -1.79 -12.36
CA TYR A 138 11.77 -2.37 -11.31
C TYR A 138 11.43 -3.85 -11.10
N GLN A 139 12.47 -4.68 -10.97
CA GLN A 139 12.33 -6.11 -10.69
C GLN A 139 12.89 -6.40 -9.29
N PRO A 140 12.04 -6.64 -8.28
CA PRO A 140 12.50 -7.04 -6.96
C PRO A 140 13.19 -8.41 -7.02
N LYS A 141 14.29 -8.54 -6.27
CA LYS A 141 14.93 -9.85 -6.05
C LYS A 141 14.10 -10.65 -5.05
N VAL A 142 13.30 -11.59 -5.53
CA VAL A 142 12.49 -12.46 -4.67
C VAL A 142 13.28 -13.69 -4.23
N LYS A 143 13.07 -14.14 -2.98
CA LYS A 143 13.67 -15.38 -2.48
C LYS A 143 12.96 -16.56 -3.14
N ASN A 144 13.74 -17.55 -3.59
CA ASN A 144 13.18 -18.79 -4.10
C ASN A 144 12.70 -19.66 -2.92
N TYR A 145 11.42 -20.06 -2.94
CA TYR A 145 10.79 -20.92 -1.95
C TYR A 145 10.43 -22.31 -2.51
N SER A 146 10.97 -22.72 -3.66
CA SER A 146 10.71 -24.03 -4.28
C SER A 146 10.98 -25.20 -3.34
N ASP A 147 12.04 -25.16 -2.53
CA ASP A 147 12.33 -26.21 -1.55
C ASP A 147 11.22 -26.38 -0.51
N TYR A 148 10.60 -25.28 -0.09
CA TYR A 148 9.45 -25.32 0.82
C TYR A 148 8.21 -25.89 0.14
N LEU A 149 7.97 -25.54 -1.13
CA LEU A 149 6.82 -26.01 -1.91
C LEU A 149 6.94 -27.50 -2.25
N ASN A 150 8.15 -27.98 -2.47
CA ASN A 150 8.46 -29.36 -2.86
C ASN A 150 8.85 -30.25 -1.67
N ARG A 151 8.69 -29.77 -0.43
CA ARG A 151 9.02 -30.58 0.75
C ARG A 151 8.10 -31.81 0.80
N ILE A 152 8.68 -32.95 1.14
CA ILE A 152 7.90 -34.16 1.43
C ILE A 152 7.16 -33.91 2.74
N VAL A 153 5.84 -34.05 2.69
CA VAL A 153 5.01 -34.07 3.89
C VAL A 153 4.76 -35.53 4.20
N GLU A 154 5.44 -36.05 5.24
CA GLU A 154 5.11 -37.36 5.78
C GLU A 154 3.69 -37.31 6.34
N MET A 155 2.82 -38.21 5.88
CA MET A 155 1.43 -38.34 6.30
C MET A 155 1.31 -39.20 7.55
#